data_AF-A0A420NI21-F1
#
_entry.id   AF-A0A420NI21-F1
#
_cell.length_a   1.000
_cell.length_b   1.000
_cell.length_c   1.000
_cell.angle_alpha   90.00
_cell.angle_beta   90.00
_cell.angle_gamma   90.00
#
_symmetry.space_group_name_H-M   'P 1'
#
loop_
_entity.id
_entity.type
_entity.pdbx_description
1 polymer ?
#
loop_
_entity_poly.entity_id
_entity_poly.type
_entity_poly.pdbx_seq_one_letter_code
_entity_poly.pdbx_strand_id
1 'polypeptide(L)'
;MSCFRQLPQLLLGEAGRLCAELMYDWQPSLDLTSIKDDLTNTTHGFSFVTHPRNRLGEAYLKLSFKACTSLSNPLSRKGRWDQKAVFAYWKKEEALREVLADLLMMTGGGQPRAPDLLHILLRNFGTAERGLYIYNGFMI
;
A
#
# COMPACT_ATOMS: atom_id res chain seq x y z
N MET A 1 -9.38 14.92 -26.45
CA MET A 1 -8.37 15.72 -25.71
C MET A 1 -8.83 16.08 -24.28
N SER A 2 -10.07 16.51 -24.04
CA SER A 2 -10.58 16.82 -22.68
C SER A 2 -10.62 15.61 -21.73
N CYS A 3 -11.04 14.43 -22.21
CA CYS A 3 -11.11 13.22 -21.38
C CYS A 3 -9.75 12.75 -20.83
N PHE A 4 -8.65 12.97 -21.58
CA PHE A 4 -7.31 12.57 -21.13
C PHE A 4 -6.84 13.42 -19.93
N ARG A 5 -7.25 14.69 -19.85
CA ARG A 5 -6.94 15.55 -18.69
C ARG A 5 -7.70 15.15 -17.42
N GLN A 6 -8.79 14.38 -17.57
CA GLN A 6 -9.57 13.86 -16.45
C GLN A 6 -9.09 12.48 -16.00
N LEU A 7 -8.32 11.77 -16.82
CA LEU A 7 -7.85 10.41 -16.55
C LEU A 7 -7.12 10.28 -15.20
N PRO A 8 -6.19 11.18 -14.81
CA PRO A 8 -5.57 11.09 -13.49
C PRO A 8 -6.57 11.19 -12.33
N GLN A 9 -7.62 12.02 -12.45
CA GLN A 9 -8.64 12.15 -11.41
C GLN A 9 -9.53 10.91 -11.33
N LEU A 10 -9.85 10.31 -12.49
CA LEU A 10 -10.60 9.05 -12.54
C LEU A 10 -9.80 7.90 -11.91
N LEU A 11 -8.52 7.78 -12.26
CA LEU A 11 -7.61 6.80 -11.67
C LEU A 11 -7.42 7.02 -10.17
N LEU A 12 -7.34 8.28 -9.71
CA LEU A 12 -7.25 8.59 -8.29
C LEU A 12 -8.52 8.16 -7.53
N GLY A 13 -9.70 8.39 -8.11
CA GLY A 13 -10.96 7.92 -7.56
C GLY A 13 -11.02 6.39 -7.47
N GLU A 14 -10.56 5.70 -8.52
CA GLU A 14 -10.52 4.23 -8.55
C GLU A 14 -9.50 3.65 -7.55
N ALA A 15 -8.31 4.24 -7.43
CA ALA A 15 -7.32 3.88 -6.43
C ALA A 15 -7.89 4.05 -5.01
N GLY A 16 -8.58 5.16 -4.76
CA GLY A 16 -9.25 5.42 -3.48
C GLY A 16 -10.31 4.36 -3.15
N ARG A 17 -11.16 4.01 -4.13
CA ARG A 17 -12.18 2.97 -3.97
C ARG A 17 -11.57 1.60 -3.68
N LEU A 18 -10.60 1.17 -4.48
CA LEU A 18 -9.91 -0.12 -4.31
C LEU A 18 -9.17 -0.18 -2.96
N CYS A 19 -8.50 0.91 -2.58
CA CYS A 19 -7.83 1.01 -1.28
C CYS A 19 -8.82 0.87 -0.12
N ALA A 20 -9.96 1.58 -0.16
CA ALA A 20 -11.01 1.45 0.86
C ALA A 20 -11.53 0.00 0.98
N GLU A 21 -11.78 -0.67 -0.16
CA GLU A 21 -12.23 -2.06 -0.17
C GLU A 21 -11.18 -3.03 0.38
N LEU A 22 -9.92 -2.89 -0.02
CA LEU A 22 -8.81 -3.73 0.46
C LEU A 22 -8.53 -3.48 1.95
N MET A 23 -8.76 -2.25 2.42
CA MET A 23 -8.59 -1.86 3.82
C MET A 23 -9.82 -2.17 4.69
N TYR A 24 -10.91 -2.73 4.14
CA TYR A 24 -12.17 -2.94 4.87
C TYR A 24 -12.68 -1.66 5.55
N ASP A 25 -12.65 -0.56 4.79
CA ASP A 25 -12.97 0.80 5.21
C ASP A 25 -12.16 1.30 6.43
N TRP A 26 -11.05 0.64 6.74
CA TRP A 26 -10.17 1.06 7.80
C TRP A 26 -9.30 2.22 7.35
N GLN A 27 -9.49 3.36 8.00
CA GLN A 27 -8.67 4.55 7.80
C GLN A 27 -7.87 4.81 9.09
N PRO A 28 -6.65 4.28 9.23
CA PRO A 28 -5.80 4.61 10.37
C PRO A 28 -5.47 6.10 10.35
N SER A 29 -5.65 6.78 11.49
CA SER A 29 -5.12 8.13 11.66
C SER A 29 -3.59 8.04 11.66
N LEU A 30 -2.98 8.54 10.59
CA LEU A 30 -1.54 8.50 10.37
C LEU A 30 -1.07 9.91 10.00
N ASP A 31 -0.32 10.52 10.90
CA ASP A 31 0.39 11.76 10.60
C ASP A 31 1.76 11.42 10.02
N LEU A 32 1.91 11.55 8.70
CA LEU A 32 3.17 11.28 8.01
C LEU A 32 4.31 12.19 8.48
N THR A 33 4.02 13.38 9.02
CA THR A 33 5.07 14.29 9.54
C THR A 33 5.70 13.75 10.84
N SER A 34 4.96 12.92 11.58
CA SER A 34 5.44 12.27 12.80
C SER A 34 6.27 11.01 12.56
N ILE A 35 6.21 10.45 11.33
CA ILE A 35 6.89 9.21 10.97
C ILE A 35 8.39 9.41 10.96
N LYS A 36 9.08 8.52 11.67
CA LYS A 36 10.53 8.44 11.70
C LYS A 36 11.01 7.40 10.70
N ASP A 37 11.74 7.86 9.71
CA ASP A 37 12.47 7.02 8.77
C ASP A 37 13.95 7.42 8.78
N ASP A 38 14.80 6.46 8.49
CA ASP A 38 16.23 6.67 8.30
C ASP A 38 16.58 6.31 6.85
N LEU A 39 16.68 7.35 6.02
CA LEU A 39 17.01 7.25 4.60
C LEU A 39 18.39 6.61 4.35
N THR A 40 19.27 6.65 5.34
CA THR A 40 20.64 6.12 5.24
C THR A 40 20.76 4.70 5.76
N ASN A 41 19.72 4.17 6.41
CA ASN A 41 19.74 2.85 6.99
C ASN A 41 19.51 1.78 5.91
N THR A 42 20.57 1.00 5.66
CA THR A 42 20.61 -0.13 4.72
C THR A 42 20.60 -1.49 5.43
N THR A 43 20.40 -1.52 6.74
CA THR A 43 20.38 -2.75 7.54
C THR A 43 19.32 -3.70 7.01
N HIS A 44 19.70 -4.96 6.79
CA HIS A 44 18.79 -6.01 6.34
C HIS A 44 17.55 -6.10 7.25
N GLY A 45 16.37 -6.05 6.66
CA GLY A 45 15.08 -6.12 7.36
C GLY A 45 14.59 -4.78 7.92
N PHE A 46 15.37 -3.70 7.82
CA PHE A 46 14.92 -2.38 8.24
C PHE A 46 13.79 -1.84 7.35
N SER A 47 12.83 -1.17 7.99
CA SER A 47 11.72 -0.45 7.39
C SER A 47 11.24 0.60 8.39
N PHE A 48 10.72 1.74 7.94
CA PHE A 48 10.07 2.70 8.85
C PHE A 48 8.88 2.06 9.59
N VAL A 49 8.25 1.01 9.04
CA VAL A 49 7.14 0.30 9.70
C VAL A 49 7.58 -0.33 11.02
N THR A 50 8.82 -0.82 11.10
CA THR A 50 9.37 -1.47 12.30
C THR A 50 10.01 -0.49 13.28
N HIS A 51 10.09 0.79 12.94
CA HIS A 51 10.63 1.80 13.83
C HIS A 51 9.73 1.98 15.08
N PRO A 52 10.25 1.82 16.32
CA PRO A 52 9.42 1.77 17.54
C PRO A 52 8.54 3.01 17.77
N ARG A 53 8.98 4.18 17.31
CA ARG A 53 8.20 5.44 17.46
C ARG A 53 7.00 5.53 16.52
N ASN A 54 6.97 4.76 15.43
CA ASN A 54 5.92 4.87 14.41
C ASN A 54 4.68 4.05 14.77
N ARG A 55 4.81 3.05 15.65
CA ARG A 55 3.69 2.20 16.12
C ARG A 55 2.91 1.53 14.97
N LEU A 56 3.59 1.27 13.85
CA LEU A 56 3.00 0.64 12.66
C LEU A 56 3.16 -0.88 12.62
N GLY A 57 4.07 -1.44 13.44
CA GLY A 57 4.41 -2.87 13.41
C GLY A 57 3.23 -3.82 13.58
N GLU A 58 2.16 -3.41 14.28
CA GLU A 58 0.96 -4.22 14.50
C GLU A 58 -0.23 -3.79 13.63
N ALA A 59 -0.07 -2.80 12.75
CA ALA A 59 -1.15 -2.30 11.90
C ALA A 59 -1.75 -3.41 11.01
N TYR A 60 -0.89 -4.31 10.51
CA TYR A 60 -1.32 -5.44 9.68
C TYR A 60 -2.23 -6.42 10.46
N LEU A 61 -2.06 -6.56 11.78
CA LEU A 61 -2.93 -7.42 12.61
C LEU A 61 -4.34 -6.84 12.70
N LYS A 62 -4.47 -5.51 12.81
CA LYS A 62 -5.78 -4.84 12.81
C LYS A 62 -6.50 -5.03 11.47
N LEU A 63 -5.78 -4.87 10.36
CA LEU A 63 -6.34 -5.11 9.03
C LEU A 63 -6.72 -6.59 8.85
N SER A 64 -5.85 -7.51 9.27
CA SER A 64 -6.09 -8.95 9.19
C SER A 64 -7.31 -9.37 10.01
N PHE A 65 -7.48 -8.80 11.21
CA PHE A 65 -8.67 -9.01 12.03
C PHE A 65 -9.93 -8.56 11.29
N LYS A 66 -9.95 -7.33 10.76
CA LYS A 66 -11.08 -6.82 9.97
C LYS A 66 -11.38 -7.70 8.75
N ALA A 67 -10.34 -8.13 8.05
CA ALA A 67 -10.47 -8.99 6.88
C ALA A 67 -11.11 -10.33 7.21
N CYS A 68 -10.79 -10.89 8.38
CA CYS A 68 -11.38 -12.14 8.86
C CYS A 68 -12.78 -11.99 9.45
N THR A 69 -13.12 -10.81 10.01
CA THR A 69 -14.41 -10.57 10.69
C THR A 69 -15.39 -9.71 9.89
N SER A 70 -15.07 -9.35 8.65
CA SER A 70 -15.96 -8.57 7.77
C SER A 70 -17.30 -9.27 7.57
N LEU A 71 -18.40 -8.51 7.64
CA LEU A 71 -19.74 -9.05 7.40
C LEU A 71 -20.04 -9.26 5.91
N SER A 72 -19.46 -8.44 5.04
CA SER A 72 -19.74 -8.45 3.60
C SER A 72 -18.88 -9.45 2.83
N ASN A 73 -17.59 -9.51 3.15
CA ASN A 73 -16.59 -10.27 2.39
C ASN A 73 -15.43 -10.78 3.28
N PRO A 74 -15.73 -11.63 4.29
CA PRO A 74 -14.68 -12.17 5.14
C PRO A 74 -13.72 -13.07 4.35
N LEU A 75 -12.42 -12.92 4.58
CA LEU A 75 -11.41 -13.81 4.00
C LEU A 75 -11.32 -15.15 4.72
N SER A 76 -11.82 -15.23 5.95
CA SER A 76 -11.85 -16.46 6.73
C SER A 76 -13.28 -16.80 7.16
N ARG A 77 -13.63 -18.09 7.06
CA ARG A 77 -14.90 -18.63 7.56
C ARG A 77 -14.59 -19.83 8.44
N LYS A 78 -15.13 -19.84 9.67
CA LYS A 78 -14.97 -20.95 10.63
C LYS A 78 -13.50 -21.36 10.85
N GLY A 79 -12.59 -20.39 10.92
CA GLY A 79 -11.15 -20.63 11.14
C GLY A 79 -10.39 -21.18 9.91
N ARG A 80 -10.99 -21.18 8.72
CA ARG A 80 -10.34 -21.56 7.47
C ARG A 80 -10.38 -20.42 6.47
N TRP A 81 -9.37 -20.31 5.61
CA TRP A 81 -9.37 -19.34 4.53
C TRP A 81 -10.42 -19.71 3.48
N ASP A 82 -11.25 -18.74 3.10
CA ASP A 82 -12.13 -18.85 1.94
C ASP A 82 -11.30 -18.53 0.70
N GLN A 83 -10.84 -19.57 0.01
CA GLN A 83 -9.97 -19.43 -1.16
C GLN A 83 -10.55 -18.48 -2.20
N LYS A 84 -11.87 -18.54 -2.45
CA LYS A 84 -12.51 -17.69 -3.45
C LYS A 84 -12.47 -16.21 -3.03
N ALA A 85 -12.70 -15.93 -1.74
CA ALA A 85 -12.59 -14.57 -1.21
C ALA A 85 -11.14 -14.05 -1.25
N VAL A 86 -10.16 -14.90 -0.91
CA VAL A 86 -8.73 -14.57 -0.98
C VAL A 86 -8.29 -14.28 -2.40
N PHE A 87 -8.66 -15.13 -3.38
CA PHE A 87 -8.35 -14.88 -4.79
C PHE A 87 -9.01 -13.58 -5.29
N ALA A 88 -10.24 -13.29 -4.88
CA ALA A 88 -10.89 -12.03 -5.23
C ALA A 88 -10.19 -10.81 -4.61
N TYR A 89 -9.69 -10.95 -3.38
CA TYR A 89 -8.87 -9.92 -2.73
C TYR A 89 -7.56 -9.67 -3.49
N TRP A 90 -6.85 -10.72 -3.89
CA TRP A 90 -5.62 -10.58 -4.69
C TRP A 90 -5.87 -9.89 -6.03
N LYS A 91 -6.95 -10.21 -6.73
CA LYS A 91 -7.30 -9.51 -7.98
C LYS A 91 -7.53 -8.00 -7.78
N LYS A 92 -8.09 -7.60 -6.64
CA LYS A 92 -8.27 -6.17 -6.31
C LYS A 92 -6.94 -5.50 -5.95
N GLU A 93 -6.05 -6.21 -5.28
CA GLU A 93 -4.70 -5.71 -4.99
C GLU A 93 -3.91 -5.51 -6.28
N GLU A 94 -3.98 -6.46 -7.21
CA GLU A 94 -3.37 -6.35 -8.54
C GLU A 94 -3.91 -5.14 -9.31
N ALA A 95 -5.23 -4.97 -9.34
CA ALA A 95 -5.87 -3.80 -9.96
C ALA A 95 -5.44 -2.47 -9.29
N LEU A 96 -5.34 -2.43 -7.96
CA LEU A 96 -4.87 -1.23 -7.26
C LEU A 96 -3.44 -0.89 -7.67
N ARG A 97 -2.57 -1.90 -7.75
CA ARG A 97 -1.17 -1.75 -8.14
C ARG A 97 -1.03 -1.24 -9.57
N GLU A 98 -1.83 -1.73 -10.50
CA GLU A 98 -1.89 -1.22 -11.88
C GLU A 98 -2.32 0.26 -11.91
N VAL A 99 -3.40 0.61 -11.20
CA VAL A 99 -3.89 2.00 -11.15
C VAL A 99 -2.86 2.95 -10.53
N LEU A 100 -2.18 2.52 -9.46
CA LEU A 100 -1.09 3.29 -8.86
C LEU A 100 0.09 3.47 -9.83
N ALA A 101 0.44 2.43 -10.59
CA ALA A 101 1.48 2.51 -11.60
C ALA A 101 1.14 3.55 -12.69
N ASP A 102 -0.10 3.52 -13.20
CA ASP A 102 -0.59 4.50 -14.17
C ASP A 102 -0.57 5.92 -13.60
N LEU A 103 -1.03 6.10 -12.36
CA LEU A 103 -1.00 7.40 -11.68
C LEU A 103 0.42 7.94 -11.56
N LEU A 104 1.36 7.12 -11.10
CA LEU A 104 2.77 7.51 -10.94
C LEU A 104 3.41 7.83 -12.29
N MET A 105 3.09 7.08 -13.35
CA MET A 105 3.56 7.35 -14.72
C MET A 105 2.99 8.66 -15.28
N MET A 106 1.75 9.00 -14.97
CA MET A 106 1.07 10.18 -15.52
C MET A 106 1.31 11.46 -14.72
N THR A 107 1.53 11.36 -13.41
CA THR A 107 1.64 12.51 -12.50
C THR A 107 3.03 12.69 -11.90
N GLY A 108 3.88 11.68 -11.99
CA GLY A 108 5.27 11.75 -11.53
C GLY A 108 6.12 12.69 -12.41
N GLY A 109 7.09 13.35 -11.79
CA GLY A 109 8.02 14.24 -12.50
C GLY A 109 9.07 13.51 -13.35
N GLY A 110 9.16 12.18 -13.25
CA GLY A 110 10.07 11.33 -14.03
C GLY A 110 9.40 9.99 -14.36
N GLN A 111 10.04 9.14 -15.18
CA GLN A 111 9.54 7.79 -15.47
C GLN A 111 9.83 6.85 -14.29
N PRO A 112 8.82 6.44 -13.48
CA PRO A 112 9.04 5.46 -12.44
C PRO A 112 9.49 4.12 -13.04
N ARG A 113 10.40 3.42 -12.37
CA ARG A 113 10.91 2.12 -12.86
C ARG A 113 9.87 1.06 -12.56
N ALA A 114 9.63 0.15 -13.51
CA ALA A 114 8.65 -0.92 -13.38
C ALA A 114 8.79 -1.76 -12.08
N PRO A 115 10.00 -2.07 -11.56
CA PRO A 115 10.13 -2.76 -10.28
C PRO A 115 9.62 -1.93 -9.09
N ASP A 116 9.82 -0.61 -9.11
CA ASP A 116 9.37 0.30 -8.05
C ASP A 116 7.83 0.47 -8.09
N LEU A 117 7.23 0.30 -9.27
CA LEU A 117 5.78 0.36 -9.49
C LEU A 117 5.05 -0.94 -9.15
N LEU A 118 5.66 -2.08 -9.49
CA LEU A 118 5.00 -3.39 -9.47
C LEU A 118 5.45 -4.27 -8.29
N HIS A 119 6.50 -3.87 -7.57
CA HIS A 119 7.01 -4.57 -6.40
C HIS A 119 7.37 -3.56 -5.30
N ILE A 120 6.45 -3.33 -4.37
CA ILE A 120 6.72 -2.48 -3.21
C ILE A 120 7.65 -3.25 -2.26
N LEU A 121 8.95 -2.93 -2.30
CA LEU A 121 9.91 -3.40 -1.33
C LEU A 121 9.71 -2.63 -0.03
N LEU A 122 8.97 -3.21 0.92
CA LEU A 122 8.66 -2.58 2.21
C LEU A 122 9.88 -2.48 3.15
N ARG A 123 10.87 -3.36 2.95
CA ARG A 123 12.05 -3.51 3.82
C ARG A 123 13.30 -3.75 2.99
N ASN A 124 14.44 -3.35 3.55
CA ASN A 124 15.74 -3.64 2.96
C ASN A 124 15.95 -5.16 2.91
N PHE A 125 16.42 -5.68 1.78
CA PHE A 125 16.68 -7.10 1.55
C PHE A 125 18.07 -7.31 0.95
N GLY A 126 19.03 -7.68 1.79
CA GLY A 126 20.38 -8.07 1.37
C GLY A 126 21.06 -6.97 0.58
N THR A 127 21.16 -7.14 -0.73
CA THR A 127 21.76 -6.19 -1.68
C THR A 127 20.78 -5.18 -2.27
N ALA A 128 19.49 -5.26 -1.94
CA ALA A 128 18.45 -4.33 -2.39
C ALA A 128 17.91 -3.53 -1.21
N GLU A 129 17.79 -2.22 -1.38
CA GLU A 129 17.13 -1.35 -0.42
C GLU A 129 15.61 -1.37 -0.62
N ARG A 130 14.87 -0.86 0.37
CA ARG A 130 13.42 -0.66 0.24
C ARG A 130 13.10 0.39 -0.83
N GLY A 131 11.90 0.31 -1.39
CA GLY A 131 11.43 1.21 -2.45
C GLY A 131 10.58 2.38 -1.96
N LEU A 132 10.31 2.46 -0.65
CA LEU A 132 9.49 3.52 -0.05
C LEU A 132 10.21 4.15 1.14
N TYR A 133 10.26 5.46 1.13
CA TYR A 133 10.83 6.26 2.20
C TYR A 133 9.84 7.33 2.64
N ILE A 134 9.89 7.69 3.93
CA ILE A 134 9.10 8.81 4.45
C ILE A 134 10.03 9.92 4.92
N TYR A 135 9.88 11.12 4.35
CA TYR A 135 10.64 12.30 4.73
C TYR A 135 9.75 13.52 4.86
N ASN A 136 9.74 14.14 6.05
CA ASN A 136 9.03 15.39 6.34
C ASN A 136 7.55 15.40 5.88
N GLY A 137 6.83 14.29 6.09
CA GLY A 137 5.43 14.17 5.68
C GLY A 137 5.19 13.71 4.24
N PHE A 138 6.26 13.52 3.45
CA PHE A 138 6.18 13.06 2.07
C PHE A 138 6.68 11.62 1.93
N MET A 139 6.03 10.87 1.04
CA MET A 139 6.56 9.60 0.55
C MET A 139 7.46 9.89 -0.65
N ILE A 140 8.69 9.39 -0.62
CA ILE A 140 9.70 9.59 -1.66
C ILE A 140 10.31 8.26 -2.10
#